data_AF-A0A3B8V712-F1
#
_entry.id   AF-A0A3B8V712-F1
#
_cell.length_a   1.000
_cell.length_b   1.000
_cell.length_c   1.000
_cell.angle_alpha   90.00
_cell.angle_beta   90.00
_cell.angle_gamma   90.00
#
_symmetry.space_group_name_H-M   'P 1'
#
loop_
_entity.id
_entity.type
_entity.pdbx_description
1 polymer ?
#
loop_
_entity_poly.entity_id
_entity_poly.type
_entity_poly.pdbx_seq_one_letter_code
_entity_poly.pdbx_strand_id
1 'polypeptide(L)'
;MPGPVSRAATNQARTMPERPLNVPRRSTTGIRVIALIGLLLAATFGLASRQPPLVGWPVIGIYGGDAAWAMAAYAGWRLLRPTDALLVTAGLALLTAFTVEIAQLVRVDWLDTIRSTRLGALLLGRG
;
A
#
# COMPACT_ATOMS: atom_id res chain seq x y z
N MET A 1 12.04 -33.09 -65.11
CA MET A 1 11.56 -31.70 -64.96
C MET A 1 10.65 -31.60 -63.74
N PRO A 2 11.09 -31.05 -62.61
CA PRO A 2 10.21 -30.68 -61.49
C PRO A 2 9.82 -29.19 -61.58
N GLY A 3 8.54 -28.89 -61.42
CA GLY A 3 7.99 -27.53 -61.49
C GLY A 3 8.29 -26.66 -60.26
N PRO A 4 8.09 -25.32 -60.35
CA PRO A 4 8.41 -24.40 -59.27
C PRO A 4 7.35 -24.47 -58.17
N VAL A 5 7.65 -25.18 -57.08
CA VAL A 5 6.79 -25.21 -55.90
C VAL A 5 7.14 -24.03 -54.98
N SER A 6 6.21 -23.08 -54.90
CA SER A 6 5.87 -22.28 -53.73
C SER A 6 7.01 -21.51 -53.01
N ARG A 7 7.47 -20.42 -53.62
CA ARG A 7 8.13 -19.32 -52.90
C ARG A 7 7.15 -18.33 -52.24
N ALA A 8 5.84 -18.50 -52.49
CA ALA A 8 4.80 -17.59 -51.98
C ALA A 8 4.48 -17.82 -50.50
N ALA A 9 4.57 -19.07 -50.00
CA ALA A 9 4.25 -19.39 -48.61
C ALA A 9 5.31 -18.91 -47.61
N THR A 10 6.58 -18.78 -48.05
CA THR A 10 7.70 -18.41 -47.17
C THR A 10 7.71 -16.91 -46.81
N ASN A 11 7.04 -16.05 -47.59
CA ASN A 11 7.04 -14.60 -47.33
C ASN A 11 5.85 -14.10 -46.50
N GLN A 12 4.78 -14.90 -46.33
CA GLN A 12 3.59 -14.47 -45.59
C GLN A 12 3.75 -14.56 -44.06
N ALA A 13 4.75 -15.29 -43.56
CA ALA A 13 5.05 -15.33 -42.14
C ALA A 13 5.81 -14.08 -41.62
N ARG A 14 6.24 -13.17 -42.50
CA ARG A 14 7.03 -11.96 -42.15
C ARG A 14 6.19 -10.70 -41.95
N THR A 15 4.87 -10.77 -42.06
CA THR A 15 3.99 -9.60 -41.90
C THR A 15 3.00 -9.79 -40.76
N MET A 16 3.43 -10.36 -39.63
CA MET A 16 2.65 -10.25 -38.41
C MET A 16 2.86 -8.82 -37.88
N PRO A 17 1.87 -7.91 -37.96
CA PRO A 17 2.01 -6.59 -37.37
C PRO A 17 2.17 -6.79 -35.87
N GLU A 18 3.32 -6.39 -35.33
CA GLU A 18 3.53 -6.22 -33.89
C GLU A 18 2.37 -5.38 -33.37
N ARG A 19 1.37 -6.02 -32.77
CA ARG A 19 0.22 -5.32 -32.18
C ARG A 19 0.81 -4.64 -30.94
N PRO A 20 0.99 -3.30 -30.90
CA PRO A 20 1.46 -2.68 -29.68
C PRO A 20 0.38 -2.99 -28.64
N LEU A 21 0.73 -3.88 -27.71
CA LEU A 21 -0.13 -4.22 -26.60
C LEU A 21 -0.19 -2.94 -25.78
N ASN A 22 -1.21 -2.13 -26.05
CA ASN A 22 -1.48 -0.90 -25.32
C ASN A 22 -1.97 -1.30 -23.93
N VAL A 23 -1.04 -1.77 -23.10
CA VAL A 23 -1.28 -2.03 -21.69
C VAL A 23 -1.43 -0.64 -21.07
N PRO A 24 -2.63 -0.25 -20.61
CA PRO A 24 -2.81 1.06 -20.00
C PRO A 24 -1.81 1.20 -18.86
N ARG A 25 -0.86 2.12 -19.02
CA ARG A 25 0.08 2.44 -17.94
C ARG A 25 -0.73 3.06 -16.81
N ARG A 26 -0.79 2.38 -15.66
CA ARG A 26 -1.40 2.96 -14.46
C ARG A 26 -0.71 4.30 -14.17
N SER A 27 -1.49 5.37 -14.14
CA SER A 27 -1.00 6.70 -13.77
C SER A 27 -0.53 6.69 -12.32
N THR A 28 0.74 7.03 -12.10
CA THR A 28 1.34 7.15 -10.77
C THR A 28 0.68 8.25 -9.95
N THR A 29 0.20 9.32 -10.60
CA THR A 29 -0.55 10.41 -9.95
C THR A 29 -1.86 9.92 -9.35
N GLY A 30 -2.63 9.11 -10.09
CA GLY A 30 -3.89 8.55 -9.59
C GLY A 30 -3.67 7.66 -8.36
N ILE A 31 -2.62 6.83 -8.40
CA ILE A 31 -2.23 5.98 -7.27
C ILE A 31 -1.89 6.81 -6.03
N ARG A 32 -1.13 7.90 -6.21
CA ARG A 32 -0.77 8.80 -5.11
C ARG A 32 -1.99 9.50 -4.51
N VAL A 33 -2.93 9.97 -5.33
CA VAL A 33 -4.18 10.57 -4.85
C VAL A 33 -4.99 9.57 -4.03
N ILE A 34 -5.16 8.35 -4.54
CA ILE A 34 -5.85 7.28 -3.79
C ILE A 34 -5.15 7.01 -2.47
N ALA A 35 -3.82 6.97 -2.46
CA ALA A 35 -3.05 6.75 -1.25
C ALA A 35 -3.18 7.92 -0.25
N LEU A 36 -3.22 9.17 -0.70
CA LEU A 36 -3.48 10.34 0.17
C LEU A 36 -4.88 10.24 0.81
N ILE A 37 -5.89 9.91 0.01
CA ILE A 37 -7.26 9.69 0.52
C ILE A 37 -7.27 8.55 1.54
N GLY A 38 -6.60 7.44 1.23
CA GLY A 38 -6.46 6.32 2.15
C GLY A 38 -5.80 6.71 3.47
N LEU A 39 -4.76 7.54 3.44
CA LEU A 39 -4.09 8.05 4.64
C LEU A 39 -5.04 8.90 5.51
N LEU A 40 -5.82 9.79 4.89
CA LEU A 40 -6.78 10.64 5.59
C LEU A 40 -7.92 9.82 6.21
N LEU A 41 -8.45 8.83 5.48
CA LEU A 41 -9.48 7.93 5.97
C LEU A 41 -8.96 7.10 7.14
N ALA A 42 -7.74 6.54 7.02
CA ALA A 42 -7.10 5.79 8.08
C ALA A 42 -6.89 6.64 9.35
N ALA A 43 -6.36 7.86 9.21
CA ALA A 43 -6.18 8.76 10.34
C ALA A 43 -7.52 9.11 11.03
N THR A 44 -8.55 9.42 10.23
CA THR A 44 -9.88 9.76 10.75
C THR A 44 -10.52 8.57 11.45
N PHE A 45 -10.47 7.38 10.84
CA PHE A 45 -11.00 6.15 11.42
C PHE A 45 -10.26 5.74 12.69
N GLY A 46 -8.92 5.80 12.70
CA GLY A 46 -8.12 5.43 13.89
C GLY A 46 -8.26 6.40 15.06
N LEU A 47 -8.61 7.67 14.80
CA LEU A 47 -9.01 8.61 15.86
C LEU A 47 -10.43 8.31 16.35
N ALA A 48 -11.37 8.08 15.42
CA ALA A 48 -12.75 7.77 15.74
C ALA A 48 -12.92 6.45 16.49
N SER A 49 -12.11 5.43 16.20
CA SER A 49 -12.17 4.11 16.85
C SER A 49 -11.88 4.18 18.35
N ARG A 50 -11.16 5.23 18.80
CA ARG A 50 -10.84 5.51 20.21
C ARG A 50 -11.86 6.40 20.91
N GLN A 51 -12.95 6.79 20.23
CA GLN A 51 -14.00 7.63 20.77
C GLN A 51 -15.31 6.84 20.94
N PRO A 52 -16.18 7.19 21.90
CA PRO A 52 -17.54 6.67 21.94
C PRO A 52 -18.32 7.02 20.66
N PRO A 53 -19.17 6.12 20.14
CA PRO A 53 -19.51 4.81 20.68
C PRO A 53 -18.56 3.67 20.22
N LEU A 54 -17.66 3.93 19.27
CA LEU A 54 -16.84 2.90 18.62
C LEU A 54 -15.87 2.21 19.58
N VAL A 55 -15.36 2.92 20.58
CA VAL A 55 -14.52 2.33 21.63
C VAL A 55 -15.23 1.23 22.43
N GLY A 56 -16.56 1.29 22.53
CA GLY A 56 -17.37 0.29 23.23
C GLY A 56 -17.67 -0.96 22.39
N TRP A 57 -17.32 -0.97 21.10
CA TRP A 57 -17.55 -2.12 20.25
C TRP A 57 -16.40 -3.13 20.40
N PRO A 58 -16.70 -4.43 20.62
CA PRO A 58 -15.71 -5.41 21.04
C PRO A 58 -14.57 -5.64 20.03
N VAL A 59 -14.81 -5.41 18.73
CA VAL A 59 -13.77 -5.54 17.70
C VAL A 59 -13.13 -4.20 17.37
N ILE A 60 -13.94 -3.15 17.20
CA ILE A 60 -13.45 -1.83 16.73
C ILE A 60 -12.66 -1.12 17.83
N GLY A 61 -13.12 -1.19 19.08
CA GLY A 61 -12.42 -0.55 20.20
C GLY A 61 -11.05 -1.18 20.46
N ILE A 62 -10.93 -2.50 20.28
CA ILE A 62 -9.70 -3.25 20.53
C ILE A 62 -8.73 -3.15 19.35
N TYR A 63 -9.19 -3.40 18.13
CA TYR A 63 -8.31 -3.57 16.96
C TYR A 63 -8.42 -2.43 15.93
N GLY A 64 -9.37 -1.51 16.09
CA GLY A 64 -9.65 -0.47 15.10
C GLY A 64 -8.47 0.48 14.91
N GLY A 65 -7.75 0.79 16.00
CA GLY A 65 -6.53 1.61 15.95
C GLY A 65 -5.43 0.96 15.12
N ASP A 66 -5.15 -0.33 15.35
CA ASP A 66 -4.08 -1.07 14.66
C ASP A 66 -4.41 -1.32 13.20
N ALA A 67 -5.67 -1.65 12.91
CA ALA A 67 -6.16 -1.79 11.54
C ALA A 67 -6.06 -0.47 10.76
N ALA A 68 -6.43 0.65 11.39
CA ALA A 68 -6.26 1.98 10.82
C ALA A 68 -4.78 2.29 10.56
N TRP A 69 -3.91 1.96 11.51
CA TRP A 69 -2.49 2.20 11.39
C TRP A 69 -1.85 1.37 10.26
N ALA A 70 -2.21 0.08 10.14
CA ALA A 70 -1.75 -0.78 9.04
C ALA A 70 -2.20 -0.24 7.66
N MET A 71 -3.43 0.26 7.57
CA MET A 71 -3.94 0.93 6.37
C MET A 71 -3.13 2.20 6.06
N ALA A 72 -2.81 3.02 7.06
CA ALA A 72 -2.00 4.22 6.91
C ALA A 72 -0.57 3.88 6.44
N ALA A 73 0.06 2.84 7.00
CA ALA A 73 1.38 2.38 6.60
C ALA A 73 1.39 1.92 5.13
N TYR A 74 0.40 1.14 4.71
CA TYR A 74 0.24 0.72 3.31
C TYR A 74 0.06 1.92 2.38
N ALA A 75 -0.81 2.86 2.74
CA ALA A 75 -1.01 4.10 1.99
C ALA A 75 0.30 4.92 1.89
N GLY A 76 1.05 5.05 2.98
CA GLY A 76 2.36 5.71 3.01
C GLY A 76 3.35 5.09 2.02
N TRP A 77 3.48 3.76 2.01
CA TRP A 77 4.32 3.08 1.03
C TRP A 77 3.83 3.27 -0.40
N ARG A 78 2.51 3.31 -0.62
CA ARG A 78 1.94 3.56 -1.95
C ARG A 78 2.15 4.99 -2.45
N LEU A 79 2.27 5.97 -1.55
CA LEU A 79 2.68 7.34 -1.88
C LEU A 79 4.14 7.40 -2.34
N LEU A 80 5.03 6.76 -1.58
CA LEU A 80 6.47 6.76 -1.82
C LEU A 80 6.84 5.94 -3.05
N ARG A 81 6.23 4.75 -3.21
CA ARG A 81 6.55 3.77 -4.26
C ARG A 81 5.28 3.31 -5.00
N PRO A 82 4.65 4.18 -5.80
CA PRO A 82 3.38 3.88 -6.47
C PRO A 82 3.48 2.79 -7.55
N THR A 83 4.69 2.52 -8.04
CA THR A 83 4.98 1.54 -9.09
C THR A 83 5.27 0.14 -8.58
N ASP A 84 5.48 -0.03 -7.27
CA ASP A 84 5.80 -1.34 -6.69
C ASP A 84 4.62 -2.31 -6.83
N ALA A 85 4.94 -3.60 -6.85
CA ALA A 85 3.94 -4.66 -6.82
C ALA A 85 3.13 -4.61 -5.53
N LEU A 86 1.83 -4.93 -5.61
CA LEU A 86 0.90 -4.89 -4.48
C LEU A 86 1.42 -5.65 -3.25
N LEU A 87 1.93 -6.87 -3.47
CA LEU A 87 2.43 -7.73 -2.41
C LEU A 87 3.70 -7.17 -1.75
N VAL A 88 4.56 -6.49 -2.52
CA VAL A 88 5.76 -5.83 -1.97
C VAL A 88 5.35 -4.67 -1.08
N THR A 89 4.42 -3.82 -1.54
CA THR A 89 3.89 -2.72 -0.72
C THR A 89 3.20 -3.25 0.55
N ALA A 90 2.42 -4.32 0.45
CA ALA A 90 1.76 -4.95 1.60
C ALA A 90 2.77 -5.54 2.60
N GLY A 91 3.82 -6.23 2.13
CA GLY A 91 4.87 -6.76 2.98
C GLY A 91 5.65 -5.67 3.72
N LEU A 92 5.98 -4.57 3.04
CA LEU A 92 6.62 -3.41 3.67
C LEU A 92 5.72 -2.76 4.73
N ALA A 93 4.43 -2.60 4.44
CA ALA A 93 3.46 -2.08 5.39
C ALA A 93 3.35 -2.97 6.64
N LEU A 94 3.26 -4.28 6.45
CA LEU A 94 3.21 -5.26 7.54
C LEU A 94 4.48 -5.23 8.39
N LEU A 95 5.66 -5.17 7.76
CA LEU A 95 6.93 -5.03 8.47
C LEU A 95 6.99 -3.74 9.29
N THR A 96 6.48 -2.64 8.73
CA THR A 96 6.41 -1.35 9.44
C THR A 96 5.48 -1.47 10.65
N ALA A 97 4.34 -2.15 10.51
CA ALA A 97 3.40 -2.39 11.61
C ALA A 97 4.02 -3.21 12.73
N PHE A 98 4.67 -4.33 12.41
CA PHE A 98 5.37 -5.11 13.43
C PHE A 98 6.51 -4.34 14.09
N THR A 99 7.26 -3.54 13.33
CA THR A 99 8.34 -2.72 13.90
C THR A 99 7.77 -1.73 14.92
N VAL A 100 6.65 -1.10 14.61
CA VAL A 100 6.00 -0.14 15.51
C VAL A 100 5.39 -0.82 16.73
N GLU A 101 4.75 -1.97 16.56
CA GLU A 101 4.23 -2.79 17.65
C GLU A 101 5.35 -3.24 18.61
N ILE A 102 6.46 -3.76 18.06
CA ILE A 102 7.64 -4.13 18.85
C ILE A 102 8.23 -2.90 19.54
N ALA A 103 8.26 -1.76 18.85
CA ALA A 103 8.74 -0.52 19.46
C ALA A 103 7.92 -0.19 20.70
N GLN A 104 6.58 -0.37 20.71
CA GLN A 104 5.73 -0.10 21.88
C GLN A 104 6.11 -0.93 23.13
N LEU A 105 6.67 -2.12 22.95
CA LEU A 105 7.21 -2.94 24.05
C LEU A 105 8.51 -2.37 24.62
N VAL A 106 9.25 -1.58 23.83
CA VAL A 106 10.49 -0.92 24.27
C VAL A 106 10.15 0.37 25.02
N ARG A 107 10.50 0.40 26.31
CA ARG A 107 10.36 1.56 27.20
C ARG A 107 11.73 2.18 27.46
N VAL A 108 12.04 3.24 26.72
CA VAL A 108 13.26 4.05 26.87
C VAL A 108 12.87 5.53 26.82
N ASP A 109 13.49 6.36 27.65
CA ASP A 109 13.04 7.74 27.92
C ASP A 109 12.89 8.60 26.66
N TRP A 110 13.84 8.48 25.73
CA TRP A 110 13.81 9.23 24.47
C TRP A 110 12.64 8.81 23.57
N LEU A 111 12.28 7.52 23.56
CA LEU A 111 11.18 6.99 22.73
C LEU A 111 9.82 7.33 23.34
N ASP A 112 9.72 7.27 24.67
CA ASP A 112 8.52 7.69 25.40
C ASP A 112 8.28 9.21 25.26
N THR A 113 9.36 10.01 25.22
CA THR A 113 9.27 11.45 24.93
C THR A 113 8.66 11.72 23.55
N ILE A 114 9.07 10.97 22.52
CA ILE A 114 8.48 11.10 21.18
C ILE A 114 6.99 10.72 21.21
N ARG A 115 6.64 9.58 21.83
CA ARG A 115 5.24 9.11 21.96
C ARG A 115 4.33 10.08 22.72
N SER A 116 4.88 10.87 23.63
CA SER A 116 4.11 11.87 24.38
C SER A 116 3.54 12.97 23.48
N THR A 117 4.12 13.18 22.30
CA THR A 117 3.62 14.15 21.32
C THR A 117 2.48 13.55 20.49
N ARG A 118 1.54 14.39 20.05
CA ARG A 118 0.41 13.94 19.19
C ARG A 118 0.88 13.28 17.90
N LEU A 119 1.92 13.85 17.28
CA LEU A 119 2.51 13.30 16.06
C LEU A 119 3.24 11.99 16.33
N GLY A 120 4.01 11.91 17.41
CA GLY A 120 4.67 10.67 17.81
C GLY A 120 3.70 9.56 18.18
N ALA A 121 2.59 9.87 18.86
CA ALA A 121 1.52 8.91 19.12
C ALA A 121 0.81 8.43 17.84
N LEU A 122 0.73 9.29 16.80
CA LEU A 122 0.18 8.91 15.51
C LEU A 122 1.15 8.02 14.71
N LEU A 123 2.45 8.34 14.74
CA LEU A 123 3.48 7.61 14.01
C LEU A 123 3.89 6.29 14.67
N LEU A 124 4.07 6.28 16.00
CA LEU A 124 4.53 5.14 16.78
C LEU A 124 3.39 4.37 17.44
N GLY A 125 2.15 4.84 17.30
CA GLY A 125 1.01 4.26 17.97
C GLY A 125 1.00 4.49 19.48
N ARG A 126 -0.17 4.27 20.07
CA ARG A 126 -0.40 4.17 21.50
C ARG A 126 -1.51 3.15 21.67
N GLY A 127 -1.17 2.02 22.31
CA GLY A 127 -2.14 1.06 22.84
C GLY A 127 -2.98 1.67 23.95
#